data_AF-A0A7Y3GY72-F1
#
_entry.id   AF-A0A7Y3GY72-F1
#
_cell.length_a   1.000
_cell.length_b   1.000
_cell.length_c   1.000
_cell.angle_alpha   90.00
_cell.angle_beta   90.00
_cell.angle_gamma   90.00
#
_symmetry.space_group_name_H-M   'P 1'
#
loop_
_entity.id
_entity.type
_entity.pdbx_description
1 polymer ?
#
loop_
_entity_poly.entity_id
_entity_poly.type
_entity_poly.pdbx_seq_one_letter_code
_entity_poly.pdbx_strand_id
1 'polypeptide(L)'
;MSDVTEGLARFLSETWGTAVGVEGVRVASAGARRRNLLFEATRGKQREALAATIMPTPEIAHTTMEVEAALLRIAEAADVPAPRLIAVTEDPAYVGGPLFVTRRIEGESIPRRILRL
;
A
#
# COMPACT_ATOMS: atom_id res chain seq x y z
N MET A 1 10.95 9.67 6.46
CA MET A 1 9.61 9.08 6.73
C MET A 1 8.52 10.15 6.64
N SER A 2 8.71 11.37 7.17
CA SER A 2 7.73 12.47 7.04
C SER A 2 7.21 12.67 5.62
N ASP A 3 8.13 12.74 4.65
CA ASP A 3 7.80 12.94 3.23
C ASP A 3 6.84 11.87 2.66
N VAL A 4 7.09 10.58 2.95
CA VAL A 4 6.20 9.49 2.52
C VAL A 4 4.85 9.53 3.24
N THR A 5 4.84 9.91 4.52
CA THR A 5 3.59 10.08 5.29
C THR A 5 2.70 11.16 4.68
N GLU A 6 3.28 12.33 4.39
CA GLU A 6 2.58 13.46 3.76
C GLU A 6 2.11 13.10 2.34
N GLY A 7 2.94 12.41 1.58
CA GLY A 7 2.62 11.86 0.26
C GLY A 7 1.41 10.93 0.27
N LEU A 8 1.38 9.96 1.20
CA LEU A 8 0.24 9.04 1.37
C LEU A 8 -1.02 9.78 1.80
N ALA A 9 -0.91 10.75 2.70
CA ALA A 9 -2.04 11.56 3.15
C ALA A 9 -2.64 12.37 2.00
N ARG A 10 -1.80 13.01 1.17
CA ARG A 10 -2.23 13.74 -0.03
C ARG A 10 -2.93 12.81 -1.02
N PHE A 11 -2.30 11.69 -1.37
CA PHE A 11 -2.85 10.72 -2.32
C PHE A 11 -4.24 10.20 -1.90
N LEU A 12 -4.38 9.80 -0.64
CA LEU A 12 -5.66 9.29 -0.12
C LEU A 12 -6.71 10.40 0.00
N SER A 13 -6.30 11.63 0.33
CA SER A 13 -7.22 12.76 0.42
C SER A 13 -7.84 13.09 -0.94
N GLU A 14 -7.03 13.08 -2.00
CA GLU A 14 -7.48 13.26 -3.37
C GLU A 14 -8.34 12.10 -3.84
N THR A 15 -7.94 10.86 -3.54
CA THR A 15 -8.69 9.65 -3.91
C THR A 15 -10.09 9.61 -3.28
N TRP A 16 -10.23 10.04 -2.02
CA TRP A 16 -11.51 10.00 -1.30
C TRP A 16 -12.27 11.33 -1.28
N GLY A 17 -11.72 12.40 -1.87
CA GLY A 17 -12.35 13.72 -1.92
C GLY A 17 -12.53 14.39 -0.56
N THR A 18 -11.66 14.11 0.41
CA THR A 18 -11.79 14.56 1.81
C THR A 18 -10.44 14.46 2.51
N ALA A 19 -10.20 15.30 3.51
CA ALA A 19 -8.94 15.26 4.27
C ALA A 19 -8.72 13.91 4.97
N VAL A 20 -7.50 13.38 4.81
CA VAL A 20 -7.03 12.12 5.42
C VAL A 20 -5.78 12.38 6.26
N GLY A 21 -5.82 11.98 7.53
CA GLY A 21 -4.62 11.87 8.36
C GLY A 21 -3.93 10.53 8.14
N VAL A 22 -2.60 10.51 8.18
CA VAL A 22 -1.80 9.27 8.10
C VAL A 22 -0.87 9.20 9.30
N GLU A 23 -0.91 8.08 10.01
CA GLU A 23 -0.13 7.86 11.23
C GLU A 23 0.51 6.46 11.25
N GLY A 24 1.50 6.27 12.12
CA GLY A 24 2.05 4.95 12.40
C GLY A 24 2.74 4.27 11.22
N VAL A 25 3.18 5.04 10.22
CA VAL A 25 3.87 4.53 9.03
C VAL A 25 5.11 3.75 9.46
N ARG A 26 5.18 2.48 9.05
CA ARG A 26 6.33 1.60 9.32
C ARG A 26 6.59 0.66 8.16
N VAL A 27 7.84 0.30 7.95
CA VAL A 27 8.22 -0.66 6.92
C VAL A 27 7.84 -2.08 7.39
N ALA A 28 7.02 -2.78 6.59
CA ALA A 28 6.67 -4.18 6.83
C ALA A 28 7.75 -5.13 6.29
N SER A 29 8.23 -4.79 5.09
CA SER A 29 9.33 -5.45 4.39
C SER A 29 9.95 -4.46 3.42
N ALA A 30 11.27 -4.44 3.37
CA ALA A 30 12.03 -3.85 2.26
C ALA A 30 12.51 -5.01 1.38
N GLY A 31 11.70 -5.41 0.41
CA GLY A 31 12.14 -6.36 -0.61
C GLY A 31 13.08 -5.65 -1.59
N ALA A 32 13.82 -6.41 -2.41
CA ALA A 32 14.78 -5.86 -3.36
C ALA A 32 14.16 -4.88 -4.38
N ARG A 33 12.87 -5.05 -4.71
CA ARG A 33 12.15 -4.24 -5.72
C ARG A 33 10.96 -3.45 -5.15
N ARG A 34 10.46 -3.85 -3.98
CA ARG A 34 9.22 -3.30 -3.40
C ARG A 34 9.43 -2.88 -1.97
N ARG A 35 8.90 -1.71 -1.65
CA ARG A 35 8.81 -1.22 -0.28
C ARG A 35 7.36 -1.33 0.17
N ASN A 36 7.11 -2.21 1.15
CA ASN A 36 5.80 -2.39 1.75
C ASN A 36 5.74 -1.64 3.07
N LEU A 37 4.75 -0.76 3.21
CA LEU A 37 4.50 0.05 4.39
C LEU A 37 3.16 -0.33 5.01
N LEU A 38 3.09 -0.28 6.33
CA LEU A 38 1.85 -0.39 7.10
C LEU A 38 1.59 0.94 7.78
N PHE A 39 0.34 1.39 7.80
CA PHE A 39 -0.04 2.67 8.36
C PHE A 39 -1.53 2.71 8.70
N GLU A 40 -1.93 3.75 9.40
CA GLU A 40 -3.31 4.02 9.78
C GLU A 40 -3.77 5.29 9.06
N ALA A 41 -4.92 5.22 8.39
CA ALA A 41 -5.56 6.36 7.74
C ALA A 41 -6.79 6.79 8.54
N THR A 42 -6.92 8.09 8.80
CA THR A 42 -8.05 8.67 9.53
C THR A 42 -8.83 9.65 8.66
N ARG A 43 -10.15 9.49 8.61
CA ARG A 43 -11.09 10.39 7.92
C ARG A 43 -12.22 10.75 8.86
N GLY A 44 -12.18 11.95 9.43
CA GLY A 44 -13.10 12.36 10.49
C GLY A 44 -13.02 11.40 11.70
N LYS A 45 -14.11 10.66 11.97
CA LYS A 45 -14.15 9.64 13.04
C LYS A 45 -13.78 8.22 12.57
N GLN A 46 -13.60 8.00 11.27
CA GLN A 46 -13.24 6.69 10.72
C GLN A 46 -11.73 6.49 10.76
N ARG A 47 -11.31 5.28 11.11
CA ARG A 47 -9.92 4.84 11.10
C ARG A 47 -9.81 3.50 10.37
N GLU A 48 -8.87 3.41 9.43
CA GLU A 48 -8.63 2.21 8.64
C GLU A 48 -7.14 1.84 8.67
N ALA A 49 -6.85 0.57 8.95
CA ALA A 49 -5.51 0.02 8.86
C ALA A 49 -5.21 -0.36 7.41
N LEU A 50 -4.17 0.22 6.83
CA LEU A 50 -3.83 0.10 5.41
C LEU A 50 -2.39 -0.38 5.19
N ALA A 51 -2.14 -0.87 3.99
CA ALA A 51 -0.82 -1.24 3.51
C ALA A 51 -0.54 -0.56 2.16
N ALA A 52 0.64 0.03 1.99
CA ALA A 52 1.09 0.59 0.71
C ALA A 52 2.22 -0.26 0.13
N THR A 53 2.12 -0.59 -1.15
CA THR A 53 3.19 -1.20 -1.93
C THR A 53 3.73 -0.17 -2.90
N ILE A 54 5.00 0.20 -2.73
CA ILE A 54 5.66 1.23 -3.54
C ILE A 54 6.71 0.56 -4.43
N MET A 55 6.79 0.99 -5.69
CA MET A 55 7.87 0.66 -6.63
C MET A 55 8.85 1.84 -6.72
N PRO A 56 9.99 1.83 -5.99
CA PRO A 56 10.91 2.98 -5.97
C PRO A 56 11.75 3.11 -7.24
N THR A 57 11.90 2.03 -8.00
CA THR A 57 12.69 1.95 -9.24
C THR A 57 11.79 1.45 -10.37
N PRO A 58 10.93 2.32 -10.94
CA PRO A 58 9.99 1.93 -11.98
C PRO A 58 10.67 1.48 -13.28
N GLU A 59 11.93 1.85 -13.51
CA GLU A 59 12.67 1.55 -14.74
C GLU A 59 12.97 0.05 -14.91
N ILE A 60 12.99 -0.69 -13.80
CA ILE A 60 13.22 -2.15 -13.78
C ILE A 60 11.91 -2.93 -13.62
N ALA A 61 10.75 -2.25 -13.68
CA ALA A 61 9.46 -2.88 -13.59
C ALA A 61 9.14 -3.61 -14.90
N HIS A 62 8.70 -4.87 -14.79
CA HIS A 62 8.21 -5.63 -15.95
C HIS A 62 6.76 -5.30 -16.31
N THR A 63 6.04 -4.62 -15.41
CA THR A 63 4.63 -4.25 -15.56
C THR A 63 4.30 -3.01 -14.72
N THR A 64 3.16 -2.39 -14.97
CA THR A 64 2.71 -1.20 -14.22
C THR A 64 2.03 -1.59 -12.91
N MET A 65 1.94 -0.64 -11.98
CA MET A 65 1.24 -0.84 -10.71
C MET A 65 -0.27 -1.01 -10.90
N GLU A 66 -0.85 -0.37 -11.91
CA GLU A 66 -2.24 -0.50 -12.32
C GLU A 66 -2.59 -1.93 -12.77
N VAL A 67 -1.68 -2.60 -13.49
CA VAL A 67 -1.87 -4.00 -13.90
C VAL A 67 -1.89 -4.91 -12.67
N GLU A 68 -0.97 -4.73 -11.73
CA GLU A 68 -0.97 -5.51 -10.49
C GLU A 68 -2.23 -5.23 -9.64
N ALA A 69 -2.64 -3.97 -9.56
CA ALA A 69 -3.87 -3.57 -8.88
C ALA A 69 -5.12 -4.19 -9.54
N ALA A 70 -5.14 -4.32 -10.87
CA ALA A 70 -6.23 -5.02 -11.57
C ALA A 70 -6.32 -6.50 -11.18
N LEU A 71 -5.19 -7.18 -10.96
CA LEU A 71 -5.18 -8.57 -10.50
C LEU A 71 -5.82 -8.71 -9.10
N LEU A 72 -5.61 -7.75 -8.20
CA LEU A 72 -6.26 -7.74 -6.89
C LEU A 72 -7.78 -7.61 -6.99
N ARG A 73 -8.28 -6.76 -7.90
CA ARG A 73 -9.72 -6.63 -8.15
C ARG A 73 -10.32 -7.92 -8.71
N ILE A 74 -9.62 -8.57 -9.64
CA ILE A 74 -10.06 -9.86 -10.21
C ILE A 74 -10.08 -10.95 -9.14
N ALA A 75 -9.05 -11.02 -8.29
CA ALA A 75 -8.99 -11.98 -7.19
C ALA A 75 -10.16 -11.79 -6.22
N GLU A 76 -10.47 -10.55 -5.84
CA GLU A 76 -11.63 -10.24 -4.99
C GLU A 76 -12.95 -10.64 -5.66
N ALA A 77 -13.14 -10.35 -6.95
CA ALA A 77 -14.34 -10.73 -7.68
C ALA A 77 -14.50 -12.26 -7.84
N ALA A 78 -13.42 -13.02 -7.70
CA ALA A 78 -13.39 -14.48 -7.77
C ALA A 78 -13.39 -15.15 -6.38
N ASP A 79 -13.68 -14.40 -5.30
CA ASP A 79 -13.66 -14.87 -3.91
C ASP A 79 -12.30 -15.50 -3.48
N VAL A 80 -11.21 -15.14 -4.17
CA VAL A 80 -9.86 -15.56 -3.79
C VAL A 80 -9.39 -14.70 -2.61
N PRO A 81 -8.90 -15.30 -1.51
CA PRO A 81 -8.40 -14.54 -0.37
C PRO A 81 -7.21 -13.65 -0.75
N ALA A 82 -7.49 -12.35 -0.96
CA ALA A 82 -6.51 -11.33 -1.29
C ALA A 82 -6.82 -10.00 -0.58
N PRO A 83 -5.82 -9.14 -0.34
CA PRO A 83 -6.07 -7.79 0.19
C PRO A 83 -6.95 -6.98 -0.77
N ARG A 84 -8.03 -6.40 -0.23
CA ARG A 84 -8.89 -5.46 -0.97
C ARG A 84 -8.07 -4.24 -1.40
N LEU A 85 -8.12 -3.92 -2.69
CA LEU A 85 -7.53 -2.70 -3.24
C LEU A 85 -8.34 -1.48 -2.82
N ILE A 86 -7.65 -0.44 -2.36
CA ILE A 86 -8.23 0.86 -1.98
C ILE A 86 -7.98 1.89 -3.07
N ALA A 87 -6.73 1.99 -3.53
CA ALA A 87 -6.31 3.01 -4.49
C ALA A 87 -5.04 2.56 -5.22
N VAL A 88 -4.80 3.11 -6.42
CA VAL A 88 -3.57 2.91 -7.20
C VAL A 88 -3.26 4.19 -7.97
N THR A 89 -1.97 4.49 -8.15
CA THR A 89 -1.49 5.56 -9.02
C THR A 89 -0.11 5.21 -9.58
N GLU A 90 0.12 5.62 -10.83
CA GLU A 90 1.43 5.59 -11.47
C GLU A 90 2.23 6.86 -11.22
N ASP A 91 1.63 7.89 -10.63
CA ASP A 91 2.30 9.16 -10.39
C ASP A 91 3.34 9.04 -9.27
N PRO A 92 4.65 9.18 -9.57
CA PRO A 92 5.69 9.08 -8.56
C PRO A 92 5.73 10.28 -7.62
N ALA A 93 5.05 11.39 -7.92
CA ALA A 93 5.12 12.64 -7.17
C ALA A 93 4.60 12.53 -5.73
N TYR A 94 3.82 11.48 -5.41
CA TYR A 94 3.34 11.26 -4.04
C TYR A 94 4.41 10.69 -3.11
N VAL A 95 5.13 9.64 -3.52
CA VAL A 95 6.01 8.88 -2.59
C VAL A 95 7.35 8.45 -3.20
N GLY A 96 7.72 9.02 -4.34
CA GLY A 96 8.94 8.70 -5.08
C GLY A 96 8.83 7.43 -5.93
N GLY A 97 7.63 7.07 -6.37
CA GLY A 97 7.38 5.92 -7.25
C GLY A 97 5.91 5.52 -7.33
N PRO A 98 5.49 4.76 -8.36
CA PRO A 98 4.15 4.19 -8.44
C PRO A 98 3.78 3.39 -7.18
N LEU A 99 2.51 3.45 -6.80
CA LEU A 99 2.02 2.72 -5.63
C LEU A 99 0.59 2.22 -5.79
N PHE A 100 0.27 1.16 -5.06
CA PHE A 100 -1.10 0.84 -4.69
C PHE A 100 -1.23 0.76 -3.16
N VAL A 101 -2.46 0.98 -2.69
CA VAL A 101 -2.85 0.86 -1.28
C VAL A 101 -3.92 -0.21 -1.17
N THR A 102 -3.78 -1.11 -0.19
CA THR A 102 -4.75 -2.14 0.13
C THR A 102 -5.19 -2.04 1.59
N ARG A 103 -6.32 -2.67 1.91
CA ARG A 103 -6.68 -2.92 3.31
C ARG A 103 -5.63 -3.83 3.95
N ARG A 104 -5.17 -3.46 5.15
CA ARG A 104 -4.24 -4.31 5.91
C ARG A 104 -4.97 -5.58 6.35
N ILE A 105 -4.33 -6.71 6.12
CA ILE A 105 -4.72 -8.01 6.68
C ILE A 105 -3.77 -8.32 7.83
N GLU A 106 -4.31 -8.58 9.02
CA GLU A 106 -3.51 -9.07 10.13
C GLU A 106 -3.13 -10.54 9.91
N GLY A 107 -1.87 -10.87 10.18
CA GLY A 107 -1.38 -12.23 10.03
C GLY A 107 0.13 -12.33 10.22
N GLU A 108 0.61 -13.57 10.28
CA GLU A 108 2.04 -13.88 10.37
C GLU A 108 2.48 -14.65 9.12
N SER A 109 3.59 -14.25 8.51
CA SER A 109 4.18 -15.00 7.41
C SER A 109 4.90 -16.24 7.94
N ILE A 110 4.65 -17.39 7.31
CA ILE A 110 5.20 -18.69 7.74
C ILE A 110 6.74 -18.67 7.89
N PRO A 111 7.54 -18.08 6.97
CA PRO A 111 8.99 -18.05 7.14
C PRO A 111 9.45 -17.37 8.44
N ARG A 112 8.79 -16.28 8.86
CA ARG A 112 9.12 -15.60 10.12
C ARG A 112 8.76 -16.42 11.36
N ARG A 113 7.78 -17.33 11.24
CA ARG A 113 7.41 -18.27 12.31
C ARG A 113 8.39 -19.42 12.44
N ILE A 114 8.89 -19.95 11.31
CA ILE A 114 9.76 -21.13 11.28
C ILE A 114 11.23 -20.76 11.55
N LEU A 115 11.73 -19.62 11.04
CA LEU A 115 13.14 -19.21 11.12
C LEU A 115 13.50 -18.52 12.45
N ARG A 116 12.68 -18.66 13.50
CA ARG A 116 12.95 -18.18 14.87
C ARG A 116 13.76 -19.19 15.71
N LEU A 117 14.30 -20.23 15.07
CA LEU A 117 15.22 -21.20 15.69
C LEU A 117 16.58 -20.57 15.99
#